data_AF-A0A3D0Y1N7-F1
#
_entry.id   AF-A0A3D0Y1N7-F1
#
_cell.length_a   1.000
_cell.length_b   1.000
_cell.length_c   1.000
_cell.angle_alpha   90.00
_cell.angle_beta   90.00
_cell.angle_gamma   90.00
#
_symmetry.space_group_name_H-M   'P 1'
#
loop_
_entity.id
_entity.type
_entity.pdbx_description
1 polymer ?
#
loop_
_entity_poly.entity_id
_entity_poly.type
_entity_poly.pdbx_seq_one_letter_code
_entity_poly.pdbx_strand_id
1 'polypeptide(L)' 'MDTTRKEKINRFLNDVVMQQAVYDVLLDAFLKPKDRSDIHMLAGSRIAIDLLQEAWRDLQKVKNETQSEKKELKQVGL' A
#
# COMPACT_ATOMS: atom_id res chain seq x y z
N MET A 1 -4.12 -15.60 11.97
CA MET A 1 -3.91 -15.12 10.58
C MET A 1 -3.10 -16.17 9.85
N ASP A 2 -3.61 -16.65 8.73
CA ASP A 2 -2.96 -17.62 7.86
C ASP A 2 -1.55 -17.13 7.44
N THR A 3 -0.50 -17.90 7.71
CA THR A 3 0.91 -17.51 7.50
C THR A 3 1.16 -17.12 6.05
N THR A 4 0.52 -17.83 5.11
CA THR A 4 0.58 -17.56 3.67
C THR A 4 0.02 -16.18 3.31
N ARG A 5 -1.01 -15.69 4.02
CA ARG A 5 -1.60 -14.37 3.73
C ARG A 5 -0.67 -13.24 4.15
N LYS A 6 -0.01 -13.37 5.30
CA LYS A 6 1.00 -12.40 5.76
C LYS A 6 2.18 -12.33 4.80
N GLU A 7 2.66 -13.47 4.31
CA GLU A 7 3.75 -13.53 3.33
C GLU A 7 3.39 -12.86 2.01
N LYS A 8 2.17 -13.10 1.49
CA LYS A 8 1.68 -12.44 0.28
C LYS A 8 1.66 -10.92 0.43
N ILE A 9 1.18 -10.43 1.58
CA ILE A 9 1.16 -8.99 1.89
C ILE A 9 2.59 -8.43 1.95
N ASN A 10 3.50 -9.11 2.64
CA ASN A 10 4.89 -8.68 2.70
C ASN A 10 5.56 -8.66 1.32
N ARG A 11 5.29 -9.66 0.47
CA ARG A 11 5.79 -9.67 -0.92
C ARG A 11 5.24 -8.49 -1.70
N PHE A 12 3.94 -8.23 -1.61
CA PHE A 12 3.32 -7.07 -2.24
C PHE A 12 3.94 -5.75 -1.75
N LEU A 13 4.13 -5.57 -0.44
CA LEU A 13 4.74 -4.36 0.13
C LEU A 13 6.20 -4.13 -0.28
N ASN A 14 6.90 -5.18 -0.73
CA ASN A 14 8.27 -5.09 -1.22
C ASN A 14 8.38 -4.90 -2.73
N ASP A 15 7.29 -5.10 -3.46
CA ASP A 15 7.25 -5.01 -4.92
C ASP A 15 6.68 -3.66 -5.34
N VAL A 16 7.59 -2.71 -5.58
CA VAL A 16 7.25 -1.33 -5.99
C VAL A 16 6.57 -1.32 -7.36
N VAL A 17 6.99 -2.21 -8.28
CA VAL A 17 6.42 -2.31 -9.62
C VAL A 17 4.98 -2.78 -9.55
N MET A 18 4.71 -3.81 -8.73
CA MET A 18 3.37 -4.32 -8.52
C MET A 18 2.46 -3.30 -7.81
N GLN A 19 2.97 -2.57 -6.81
CA GLN A 19 2.21 -1.50 -6.16
C GLN A 19 1.81 -0.41 -7.14
N GLN A 20 2.74 0.04 -8.00
CA GLN A 20 2.45 1.03 -9.02
C GLN A 20 1.42 0.51 -10.02
N ALA A 21 1.57 -0.74 -10.50
CA ALA A 21 0.62 -1.35 -11.42
C ALA A 21 -0.79 -1.43 -10.81
N VAL A 22 -0.92 -1.81 -9.53
CA VAL A 22 -2.23 -1.82 -8.84
C VAL A 22 -2.80 -0.41 -8.70
N TYR A 23 -1.97 0.58 -8.38
CA TYR A 23 -2.39 1.97 -8.31
C TYR A 23 -2.93 2.49 -9.65
N ASP A 24 -2.22 2.22 -10.74
CA ASP A 24 -2.61 2.63 -12.08
C ASP A 24 -3.92 1.96 -12.53
N VAL A 25 -4.10 0.67 -12.20
CA VAL A 25 -5.36 -0.04 -12.44
C VAL A 25 -6.52 0.58 -11.66
N LEU A 26 -6.30 0.99 -10.41
CA LEU A 26 -7.34 1.66 -9.61
C LEU A 26 -7.68 3.04 -10.20
N LEU A 27 -6.69 3.81 -10.65
CA LEU A 27 -6.92 5.08 -11.32
C LEU A 27 -7.77 4.88 -12.59
N ASP A 28 -7.41 3.94 -13.46
CA ASP A 28 -8.17 3.69 -14.70
C ASP A 28 -9.57 3.12 -14.43
N ALA A 29 -9.73 2.26 -13.42
CA ALA A 29 -11.04 1.69 -13.10
C ALA A 29 -12.01 2.72 -12.49
N PHE A 30 -11.51 3.60 -11.62
CA PHE A 30 -12.35 4.46 -10.78
C PHE A 30 -12.37 5.93 -11.17
N LEU A 31 -11.34 6.45 -11.85
CA LEU A 31 -11.26 7.86 -12.28
C LEU A 31 -11.46 8.06 -13.78
N LYS A 32 -11.69 7.00 -14.55
CA LYS A 32 -12.00 7.14 -15.97
C LYS A 32 -13.29 7.94 -16.18
N PRO A 33 -13.27 8.96 -17.05
CA PRO A 33 -14.46 9.75 -17.34
C PRO A 33 -15.58 8.85 -17.83
N LYS A 34 -16.74 8.93 -17.18
CA LYS A 34 -17.97 8.29 -17.67
C LYS A 34 -18.91 9.41 -18.09
N ASP A 35 -19.70 9.19 -19.13
CA ASP A 35 -20.61 10.21 -19.69
C ASP A 35 -21.62 10.80 -18.67
N ARG A 36 -21.74 10.20 -17.48
CA ARG A 36 -22.58 10.65 -16.36
C ARG A 36 -21.92 10.49 -14.99
N SER A 37 -20.59 10.59 -14.88
CA SER A 37 -19.94 10.51 -13.57
C SER A 37 -20.21 11.76 -12.73
N ASP A 38 -20.85 11.57 -11.58
CA ASP A 38 -21.00 12.60 -10.55
C ASP A 38 -19.60 13.04 -10.06
N ILE A 39 -19.35 14.35 -10.08
CA ILE A 39 -18.09 14.96 -9.67
C ILE A 39 -17.76 14.60 -8.21
N HIS A 40 -18.77 14.48 -7.35
CA HIS A 40 -18.60 14.07 -5.95
C HIS A 40 -18.13 12.62 -5.84
N MET A 41 -18.64 11.73 -6.70
CA MET A 41 -18.18 10.34 -6.76
C MET A 41 -16.74 10.23 -7.25
N LEU A 42 -16.35 11.04 -8.24
CA LEU A 42 -14.95 11.10 -8.72
C LEU A 42 -14.01 11.62 -7.63
N ALA A 43 -14.40 12.70 -6.94
CA ALA A 43 -13.64 13.26 -5.83
C ALA A 43 -13.48 12.24 -4.69
N GLY A 44 -14.58 11.56 -4.30
CA GLY A 44 -14.54 10.51 -3.29
C GLY A 44 -13.66 9.33 -3.69
N SER A 45 -13.74 8.90 -4.94
CA SER A 45 -12.88 7.83 -5.49
C SER A 45 -11.41 8.23 -5.46
N ARG A 46 -11.10 9.49 -5.78
CA ARG A 46 -9.74 10.02 -5.73
C ARG A 46 -9.18 10.01 -4.31
N ILE A 47 -9.95 10.52 -3.34
CA ILE A 47 -9.56 10.53 -1.92
C ILE A 47 -9.31 9.10 -1.42
N ALA A 48 -10.17 8.14 -1.77
CA ALA A 48 -10.00 6.75 -1.37
C ALA A 48 -8.71 6.12 -1.92
N ILE A 49 -8.37 6.43 -3.19
CA ILE A 49 -7.14 5.96 -3.82
C ILE A 49 -5.90 6.57 -3.16
N ASP A 50 -5.94 7.86 -2.85
CA ASP A 50 -4.83 8.56 -2.19
C ASP A 50 -4.63 8.02 -0.76
N LEU A 51 -5.71 7.81 0.00
CA LEU A 51 -5.65 7.18 1.34
C LEU A 51 -5.09 5.74 1.29
N LEU A 52 -5.40 4.98 0.26
CA LEU A 52 -4.85 3.64 0.06
C LEU A 52 -3.33 3.69 -0.16
N GLN A 53 -2.86 4.67 -0.95
CA GLN A 53 -1.45 4.87 -1.21
C GLN A 53 -0.70 5.30 0.07
N GLU A 54 -1.31 6.15 0.90
CA GLU A 54 -0.77 6.50 2.22
C GLU A 54 -0.67 5.28 3.13
N ALA A 55 -1.70 4.44 3.17
CA ALA A 55 -1.69 3.22 3.97
C ALA A 55 -0.55 2.26 3.56
N TRP A 56 -0.23 2.15 2.26
CA TRP A 56 0.93 1.36 1.82
C TRP A 56 2.26 1.90 2.35
N ARG A 57 2.42 3.23 2.35
CA ARG A 57 3.63 3.88 2.89
C ARG A 57 3.75 3.67 4.39
N ASP A 58 2.65 3.77 5.13
CA ASP A 58 2.67 3.56 6.57
C ASP A 58 2.97 2.09 6.92
N LEU A 59 2.44 1.13 6.16
CA LEU A 59 2.82 -0.27 6.30
C LEU A 59 4.31 -0.51 6.03
N GLN A 60 4.90 0.18 5.04
CA GLN A 60 6.34 0.13 4.80
C GLN A 60 7.15 0.73 5.95
N LYS A 61 6.71 1.86 6.55
CA LYS A 61 7.37 2.44 7.73
C LYS A 61 7.36 1.49 8.91
N VAL A 62 6.20 0.93 9.26
CA VAL A 62 6.08 -0.04 10.37
C VAL A 62 6.98 -1.26 10.15
N LYS A 63 7.07 -1.75 8.91
CA LYS A 63 8.01 -2.82 8.56
C LYS A 63 9.46 -2.41 8.81
N ASN A 64 9.86 -1.21 8.39
CA ASN A 64 11.23 -0.72 8.55
C ASN A 64 11.59 -0.51 10.03
N GLU A 65 10.68 0.06 10.82
CA GLU A 65 10.83 0.21 12.28
C GLU A 65 11.00 -1.15 12.96
N THR A 66 10.14 -2.11 12.65
CA THR A 66 10.21 -3.48 13.20
C THR A 66 11.51 -4.20 12.82
N GLN A 67 12.09 -3.91 11.64
CA GLN A 67 13.36 -4.48 11.20
C GLN A 67 14.57 -3.82 11.88
N SER A 68 14.51 -2.52 12.14
CA SER A 68 15.54 -1.78 12.87
C SER A 68 15.64 -2.24 14.32
N GLU A 69 14.51 -2.38 15.03
CA GLU A 69 14.47 -2.90 16.41
C GLU A 69 15.08 -4.31 16.53
N LYS A 70 14.81 -5.18 15.54
CA LYS A 70 15.40 -6.53 15.48
C LYS A 70 16.91 -6.53 15.20
N LYS A 71 17.43 -5.52 14.49
CA LYS A 71 18.88 -5.39 14.24
C LYS A 71 19.60 -4.89 15.50
N GLU A 72 19.03 -3.93 16.20
CA GLU A 72 19.60 -3.42 17.47
C GLU A 72 19.69 -4.52 18.53
N LEU A 73 18.65 -5.35 18.69
CA LEU A 73 18.66 -6.49 19.63
C LEU A 73 19.75 -7.54 19.31
N LYS A 74 20.13 -7.70 18.03
CA LYS A 74 21.23 -8.61 17.64
C LYS A 74 22.61 -8.01 17.89
N GLN A 75 22.74 -6.68 17.91
CA GLN A 75 24.01 -5.99 18.04
C GLN A 75 24.45 -5.81 19.51
N VAL A 76 23.50 -5.85 20.46
CA VAL A 76 23.79 -5.77 21.91
C VAL A 76 24.14 -7.15 22.52
N GLY A 77 24.10 -8.22 21.71
CA GLY A 77 24.36 -9.61 22.15
C GLY A 77 25.77 -10.16 21.84
N LEU A 78 26.78 -9.30 21.64
CA LEU A 78 28.19 -9.69 21.45
C LEU A 78 29.08 -9.00 22.47
#